data_AF-A0A2L2LHC7-F1
#
_entry.id   AF-A0A2L2LHC7-F1
#
_cell.length_a   1.000
_cell.length_b   1.000
_cell.length_c   1.000
_cell.angle_alpha   90.00
_cell.angle_beta   90.00
_cell.angle_gamma   90.00
#
_symmetry.space_group_name_H-M   'P 1'
#
loop_
_entity.id
_entity.type
_entity.pdbx_description
1 polymer ?
#
loop_
_entity_poly.entity_id
_entity_poly.type
_entity_poly.pdbx_seq_one_letter_code
_entity_poly.pdbx_strand_id
1 'polypeptide(L)'
;MIDEYGPYVQMSTLGEQMAACYQTDTNLLLEPHLAHYMDEVEVNIAADSFNHVGFLNNITSRLQVTLTATTNPRRREFLQAVVASLQQRIHRHSLDVA
;
A
#
# COMPACT_ATOMS: atom_id res chain seq x y z
N MET A 1 -4.25 18.82 15.76
CA MET A 1 -3.81 17.56 16.39
C MET A 1 -3.20 16.73 15.29
N ILE A 2 -2.00 16.20 15.52
CA ILE A 2 -1.27 15.42 14.52
C ILE A 2 -1.99 14.07 14.43
N ASP A 3 -2.53 13.75 13.25
CA ASP A 3 -3.17 12.47 12.91
C ASP A 3 -2.14 11.32 12.90
N GLU A 4 -1.49 11.08 14.05
CA GLU A 4 -0.54 9.98 14.24
C GLU A 4 -1.19 8.59 14.09
N TYR A 5 -2.53 8.54 13.94
CA TYR A 5 -3.32 7.30 13.85
C TYR A 5 -4.31 7.30 12.67
N GLY A 6 -4.10 8.13 11.66
CA GLY A 6 -5.01 8.18 10.50
C GLY A 6 -5.01 6.87 9.67
N PRO A 7 -6.07 6.59 8.89
CA PRO A 7 -6.18 5.38 8.08
C PRO A 7 -4.93 5.08 7.22
N TYR A 8 -4.27 6.11 6.70
CA TYR A 8 -3.06 5.93 5.87
C TYR A 8 -1.88 5.34 6.66
N VAL A 9 -1.77 5.66 7.96
CA VAL A 9 -0.71 5.12 8.84
C VAL A 9 -0.94 3.62 9.05
N GLN A 10 -2.20 3.21 9.22
CA GLN A 10 -2.59 1.82 9.38
C GLN A 10 -2.27 1.04 8.09
N MET A 11 -2.68 1.53 6.93
CA MET A 11 -2.43 0.85 5.65
C MET A 11 -0.95 0.83 5.25
N SER A 12 -0.18 1.85 5.63
CA SER A 12 1.27 1.83 5.44
C SER A 12 1.94 0.77 6.32
N THR A 13 1.53 0.69 7.58
CA THR A 13 2.05 -0.31 8.52
C THR A 13 1.68 -1.72 8.07
N LEU A 14 0.44 -1.94 7.61
CA LEU A 14 0.02 -3.22 7.05
C LEU A 14 0.89 -3.62 5.85
N GLY A 15 1.14 -2.69 4.92
CA GLY A 15 1.99 -2.96 3.75
C GLY A 15 3.42 -3.33 4.14
N GLU A 16 3.99 -2.65 5.14
CA GLU A 16 5.32 -2.97 5.69
C GLU A 16 5.36 -4.36 6.35
N GLN A 17 4.33 -4.72 7.12
CA GLN A 17 4.20 -6.03 7.76
C GLN A 17 4.04 -7.14 6.74
N MET A 18 3.16 -6.97 5.75
CA MET A 18 2.96 -7.94 4.67
C MET A 18 4.22 -8.12 3.84
N ALA A 19 5.00 -7.06 3.60
CA ALA A 19 6.30 -7.16 2.94
C ALA A 19 7.30 -7.99 3.77
N ALA A 20 7.28 -7.86 5.09
CA ALA A 20 8.12 -8.67 5.99
C ALA A 20 7.68 -10.14 6.04
N CYS A 21 6.37 -10.40 6.03
CA CYS A 21 5.83 -11.76 5.90
C CYS A 21 6.24 -12.39 4.56
N TYR A 22 6.05 -11.67 3.46
CA TYR A 22 6.45 -12.11 2.12
C TYR A 22 7.96 -12.31 2.02
N GLN A 23 8.78 -11.53 2.70
CA GLN A 23 10.22 -11.80 2.78
C GLN A 23 10.51 -13.15 3.44
N THR A 24 9.81 -13.45 4.54
CA THR A 24 10.14 -14.57 5.45
C THR A 24 9.59 -15.91 4.98
N ASP A 25 8.38 -15.96 4.44
CA ASP A 25 7.74 -17.22 4.02
C ASP A 25 7.83 -17.43 2.51
N THR A 26 8.74 -18.30 2.05
CA THR A 26 9.00 -18.63 0.62
C THR A 26 7.85 -19.30 -0.12
N ASN A 27 6.81 -19.70 0.58
CA ASN A 27 5.63 -20.31 -0.04
C ASN A 27 4.54 -19.29 -0.37
N LEU A 28 4.63 -18.06 0.17
CA LEU A 28 3.72 -16.98 -0.22
C LEU A 28 3.94 -16.61 -1.69
N LEU A 29 2.86 -16.66 -2.46
CA LEU A 29 2.82 -16.21 -3.84
C LEU A 29 2.55 -14.70 -3.87
N LEU A 30 3.19 -14.00 -4.80
CA LEU A 30 3.08 -12.55 -4.91
C LEU A 30 1.63 -12.10 -5.16
N GLU A 31 0.96 -12.69 -6.17
CA GLU A 31 -0.35 -12.21 -6.61
C GLU A 31 -1.44 -12.31 -5.54
N PRO A 32 -1.67 -13.45 -4.86
CA PRO A 32 -2.69 -13.53 -3.81
C PRO A 32 -2.36 -12.64 -2.61
N HIS A 33 -1.07 -12.50 -2.28
CA HIS A 33 -0.63 -11.68 -1.16
C HIS A 33 -0.79 -10.18 -1.45
N LEU A 34 -0.52 -9.77 -2.69
CA LEU A 34 -0.79 -8.41 -3.18
C LEU A 34 -2.30 -8.13 -3.23
N ALA A 35 -3.10 -9.07 -3.75
CA ALA A 35 -4.54 -8.92 -3.84
C ALA A 35 -5.16 -8.68 -2.45
N HIS A 36 -4.74 -9.48 -1.46
CA HIS A 36 -5.20 -9.29 -0.08
C HIS A 36 -4.87 -7.89 0.46
N TYR A 37 -3.65 -7.39 0.23
CA TYR A 37 -3.31 -6.02 0.64
C TYR A 37 -4.20 -4.97 -0.03
N MET A 38 -4.44 -5.10 -1.33
CA MET A 38 -5.25 -4.15 -2.08
C MET A 38 -6.72 -4.19 -1.64
N ASP A 39 -7.27 -5.36 -1.31
CA ASP A 39 -8.64 -5.49 -0.79
C ASP A 39 -8.82 -4.69 0.52
N GLU A 40 -7.85 -4.77 1.44
CA GLU A 40 -7.88 -4.00 2.70
C GLU A 40 -7.84 -2.46 2.45
N VAL A 41 -7.07 -2.04 1.44
CA VAL A 41 -7.03 -0.63 1.00
C VAL A 41 -8.39 -0.20 0.46
N GLU A 42 -9.04 -1.01 -0.37
CA GLU A 42 -10.36 -0.70 -0.93
C GLU A 42 -11.45 -0.65 0.15
N VAL A 43 -11.40 -1.53 1.15
CA VAL A 43 -12.31 -1.48 2.31
C VAL A 43 -12.18 -0.14 3.04
N ASN A 44 -10.95 0.36 3.23
CA ASN A 44 -10.72 1.66 3.87
C ASN A 44 -11.22 2.84 3.03
N ILE A 45 -11.05 2.79 1.70
CA ILE A 45 -11.59 3.79 0.77
C ILE A 45 -13.13 3.81 0.84
N ALA A 46 -13.77 2.64 0.88
CA ALA A 46 -15.22 2.53 0.92
C ALA A 46 -15.82 2.94 2.27
N ALA A 47 -15.06 2.80 3.37
CA ALA A 47 -15.53 3.05 4.73
C ALA A 47 -15.57 4.53 5.12
N ASP A 48 -14.93 5.42 4.37
CA ASP A 48 -14.73 6.80 4.80
C ASP A 48 -14.80 7.82 3.64
N SER A 49 -15.29 9.00 3.97
CA SER A 49 -15.48 10.16 3.10
C SER A 49 -14.24 11.05 3.00
N PHE A 50 -13.04 10.53 3.29
CA PHE A 50 -11.79 11.29 3.19
C PHE A 50 -11.35 11.52 1.73
N ASN A 51 -10.37 12.40 1.55
CA ASN A 51 -9.68 12.58 0.27
C ASN A 51 -8.94 11.29 -0.13
N HIS A 52 -9.59 10.44 -0.92
CA HIS A 52 -9.07 9.12 -1.34
C HIS A 52 -7.71 9.22 -2.05
N VAL A 53 -7.54 10.24 -2.90
CA VAL A 53 -6.27 10.48 -3.60
C VAL A 53 -5.17 10.88 -2.62
N GLY A 54 -5.47 11.76 -1.65
CA GLY A 54 -4.51 12.14 -0.60
C GLY A 54 -4.09 10.95 0.27
N PHE A 55 -5.05 10.11 0.66
CA PHE A 55 -4.79 8.88 1.40
C PHE A 55 -3.89 7.91 0.63
N LEU A 56 -4.22 7.61 -0.63
CA LEU A 56 -3.41 6.72 -1.47
C LEU A 56 -2.00 7.26 -1.69
N ASN A 57 -1.85 8.58 -1.90
CA ASN A 57 -0.54 9.23 -2.06
C ASN A 57 0.31 9.13 -0.79
N ASN A 58 -0.30 9.28 0.39
CA ASN A 58 0.39 9.17 1.67
C ASN A 58 0.92 7.75 1.90
N ILE A 59 0.10 6.73 1.62
CA ILE A 59 0.52 5.31 1.69
C ILE A 59 1.68 5.06 0.72
N THR A 60 1.49 5.43 -0.55
CA THR A 60 2.48 5.22 -1.62
C THR A 60 3.83 5.86 -1.25
N SER A 61 3.81 7.10 -0.75
CA SER A 61 5.03 7.82 -0.37
C SER A 61 5.79 7.10 0.75
N ARG A 62 5.10 6.62 1.78
CA ARG A 62 5.73 5.89 2.88
C ARG A 62 6.30 4.55 2.42
N LEU A 63 5.55 3.77 1.65
CA LEU A 63 6.03 2.49 1.14
C LEU A 63 7.20 2.64 0.15
N GLN A 64 7.24 3.74 -0.62
CA GLN A 64 8.36 4.06 -1.50
C GLN A 64 9.67 4.34 -0.71
N VAL A 65 9.57 5.01 0.44
CA VAL A 65 10.73 5.19 1.34
C VAL A 65 11.24 3.84 1.83
N THR A 66 10.34 2.97 2.30
CA THR A 66 10.69 1.61 2.74
C THR A 66 11.31 0.78 1.61
N LEU A 67 10.76 0.86 0.39
CA LEU A 67 11.29 0.22 -0.80
C LEU A 67 12.72 0.68 -1.12
N THR A 68 12.98 1.97 -0.98
CA THR A 68 14.30 2.56 -1.24
C THR A 68 15.32 2.11 -0.20
N ALA A 69 14.90 1.96 1.06
CA ALA A 69 15.76 1.54 2.17
C ALA A 69 16.04 0.03 2.21
N THR A 70 15.22 -0.81 1.57
CA THR A 70 15.39 -2.27 1.63
C THR A 70 16.26 -2.82 0.50
N THR A 71 17.18 -3.74 0.84
CA THR A 71 18.03 -4.47 -0.11
C THR A 71 17.57 -5.90 -0.36
N ASN A 72 16.60 -6.40 0.40
CA ASN A 72 16.12 -7.77 0.24
C ASN A 72 15.28 -7.89 -1.04
N PRO A 73 15.63 -8.78 -2.00
CA PRO A 73 14.98 -8.82 -3.31
C PRO A 73 13.49 -9.14 -3.21
N ARG A 74 13.10 -9.99 -2.27
CA ARG A 74 11.72 -10.44 -2.13
C ARG A 74 10.84 -9.41 -1.45
N ARG A 75 11.36 -8.75 -0.42
CA ARG A 75 10.69 -7.59 0.19
C ARG A 75 10.51 -6.46 -0.84
N ARG A 76 11.52 -6.23 -1.68
CA ARG A 76 11.47 -5.26 -2.78
C ARG A 76 10.41 -5.62 -3.82
N GLU A 77 10.35 -6.89 -4.25
CA GLU A 77 9.35 -7.38 -5.21
C GLU A 77 7.93 -7.05 -4.75
N PHE A 78 7.59 -7.39 -3.50
CA PHE A 78 6.27 -7.09 -2.96
C PHE A 78 6.00 -5.57 -2.85
N LEU A 79 6.95 -4.80 -2.31
CA LEU A 79 6.78 -3.35 -2.17
C LEU A 79 6.66 -2.65 -3.53
N GLN A 80 7.39 -3.10 -4.55
CA GLN A 80 7.27 -2.59 -5.91
C GLN A 80 5.89 -2.86 -6.50
N ALA A 81 5.37 -4.08 -6.32
CA ALA A 81 4.04 -4.44 -6.80
C ALA A 81 2.96 -3.60 -6.12
N VAL A 82 3.04 -3.43 -4.79
CA VAL A 82 2.12 -2.57 -4.03
C VAL A 82 2.15 -1.13 -4.52
N VAL A 83 3.34 -0.51 -4.63
CA VAL A 83 3.48 0.88 -5.10
C VAL A 83 2.87 1.03 -6.50
N ALA A 84 3.14 0.09 -7.41
CA ALA A 84 2.59 0.13 -8.77
C ALA A 84 1.05 0.05 -8.76
N SER A 85 0.47 -0.85 -7.97
CA SER A 85 -0.99 -0.99 -7.85
C SER A 85 -1.64 0.25 -7.25
N LEU A 86 -1.04 0.86 -6.23
CA LEU A 86 -1.53 2.11 -5.64
C LEU A 86 -1.45 3.27 -6.63
N GLN A 87 -0.37 3.39 -7.40
CA GLN A 87 -0.24 4.42 -8.44
C GLN A 87 -1.29 4.26 -9.55
N GLN A 88 -1.54 3.02 -9.99
CA GLN A 88 -2.63 2.74 -10.94
C GLN A 88 -4.00 3.10 -10.36
N ARG A 89 -4.20 2.91 -9.06
CA ARG A 89 -5.45 3.26 -8.38
C ARG A 89 -5.63 4.78 -8.26
N ILE A 90 -4.57 5.50 -7.90
CA ILE A 90 -4.54 6.97 -7.87
C ILE A 90 -4.90 7.54 -9.25
N HIS A 91 -4.29 7.00 -10.31
CA HIS A 91 -4.58 7.42 -11.67
C HIS A 91 -6.06 7.25 -12.03
N ARG A 92 -6.66 6.09 -11.71
CA ARG A 92 -8.10 5.83 -11.92
C ARG A 92 -8.99 6.84 -11.16
N HIS A 93 -8.75 7.04 -9.86
CA HIS A 93 -9.53 8.01 -9.08
C HIS A 93 -9.37 9.45 -9.55
N SER A 94 -8.22 9.80 -10.12
CA SER A 94 -7.98 11.16 -10.64
C SER A 94 -8.75 11.42 -11.94
N LEU A 95 -9.02 10.37 -12.72
CA LEU A 95 -9.85 10.44 -13.93
C LEU A 95 -11.34 10.50 -13.60
N ASP A 96 -11.80 9.78 -12.58
CA ASP A 96 -13.21 9.75 -12.19
C ASP A 96 -13.70 11.09 -11.57
N VAL A 97 -12.78 11.96 -11.15
CA VAL A 97 -13.06 13.27 -10.53
C VAL A 97 -12.96 14.43 -11.53
N ALA A 98 -12.51 14.19 -12.77
CA ALA A 98 -12.34 15.19 -13.83
C ALA A 98 -13.57 15.32 -14.73
#